data_AF-A0A0B6Z1Y1-F1
#
_entry.id   AF-A0A0B6Z1Y1-F1
#
_cell.length_a   1.000
_cell.length_b   1.000
_cell.length_c   1.000
_cell.angle_alpha   90.00
_cell.angle_beta   90.00
_cell.angle_gamma   90.00
#
_symmetry.space_group_name_H-M   'P 1'
#
loop_
_entity.id
_entity.type
_entity.pdbx_description
1 polymer ?
#
loop_
_entity_poly.entity_id
_entity_poly.type
_entity_poly.pdbx_seq_one_letter_code
_entity_poly.pdbx_strand_id
1 'polypeptide(L)'
;MDRFSTEFLRVRQAALQKFLTRLADHPVLSFDSCFQIFLTAKAWEFQAHKKQGSGFLSRVSDSLHNMSASYMMKNRPPEFATMHDYILMLSDKLGVMDRIAQRVTKE
;
A
#
# COMPACT_ATOMS: atom_id res chain seq x y z
N MET A 1 14.05 15.84 -8.44
CA MET A 1 14.58 14.49 -8.15
C MET A 1 14.88 13.83 -9.47
N ASP A 2 16.13 13.47 -9.72
CA ASP A 2 16.51 12.79 -10.95
C ASP A 2 15.97 11.35 -10.93
N ARG A 3 15.00 11.08 -11.82
CA ARG A 3 14.29 9.80 -11.94
C ARG A 3 15.20 8.65 -12.40
N PHE A 4 16.40 8.96 -12.86
CA PHE A 4 17.38 7.99 -13.33
C PHE A 4 18.67 8.00 -12.51
N SER A 5 18.73 8.80 -11.43
CA SER A 5 19.87 8.74 -10.52
C SER A 5 20.00 7.34 -9.92
N THR A 6 21.24 6.88 -9.77
CA THR A 6 21.55 5.56 -9.22
C THR A 6 20.96 5.38 -7.83
N GLU A 7 21.01 6.42 -6.99
CA GLU A 7 20.43 6.39 -5.65
C GLU A 7 18.90 6.27 -5.68
N PHE A 8 18.22 7.03 -6.56
CA PHE A 8 16.77 6.89 -6.72
C PHE A 8 16.38 5.48 -7.16
N LEU A 9 17.08 4.92 -8.16
CA LEU A 9 16.82 3.57 -8.65
C LEU A 9 17.07 2.51 -7.58
N ARG A 10 18.15 2.67 -6.79
CA ARG A 10 18.47 1.77 -5.67
C ARG A 10 17.39 1.79 -4.59
N VAL A 11 16.97 2.98 -4.15
CA VAL A 11 15.90 3.13 -3.16
C VAL A 11 14.58 2.56 -3.68
N ARG A 12 14.25 2.84 -4.95
CA ARG A 12 13.03 2.31 -5.59
C ARG A 12 13.04 0.79 -5.66
N GLN A 13 14.15 0.18 -6.09
CA GLN A 13 14.29 -1.27 -6.14
C GLN A 13 14.12 -1.89 -4.76
N ALA A 14 14.79 -1.36 -3.74
CA ALA A 14 14.68 -1.86 -2.37
C ALA A 14 13.25 -1.75 -1.81
N ALA A 15 12.57 -0.63 -2.09
CA ALA A 15 11.20 -0.41 -1.66
C ALA A 15 10.21 -1.38 -2.35
N LEU A 16 10.36 -1.58 -3.66
CA LEU A 16 9.55 -2.53 -4.42
C LEU A 16 9.78 -3.98 -3.96
N GLN A 17 11.03 -4.37 -3.72
CA GLN A 17 11.34 -5.70 -3.19
C GLN A 17 10.69 -5.91 -1.82
N LYS A 18 10.84 -4.94 -0.91
CA LYS A 18 10.22 -5.00 0.43
C LYS A 18 8.70 -5.10 0.34
N PHE A 19 8.09 -4.39 -0.59
CA PHE A 19 6.66 -4.48 -0.86
C PHE A 19 6.27 -5.89 -1.31
N LEU A 20 6.90 -6.42 -2.36
CA LEU A 20 6.58 -7.74 -2.90
C LEU A 20 6.76 -8.85 -1.86
N THR A 21 7.85 -8.81 -1.08
CA THR A 21 8.09 -9.76 0.01
C THR A 21 6.97 -9.71 1.06
N ARG A 22 6.54 -8.50 1.46
CA ARG A 22 5.42 -8.36 2.41
C ARG A 22 4.11 -8.93 1.89
N LEU A 23 3.82 -8.80 0.59
CA LEU A 23 2.62 -9.40 0.01
C LEU A 23 2.74 -10.92 -0.01
N ALA A 24 3.89 -11.45 -0.42
CA ALA A 24 4.14 -12.88 -0.47
C ALA A 24 4.07 -13.55 0.92
N ASP A 25 4.53 -12.87 1.97
CA ASP A 25 4.52 -13.38 3.34
C ASP A 25 3.16 -13.22 4.03
N HIS A 26 2.24 -12.42 3.48
CA HIS A 26 0.96 -12.14 4.13
C HIS A 26 -0.04 -13.28 3.87
N PRO A 27 -0.65 -13.87 4.92
CA PRO A 27 -1.45 -15.11 4.81
C PRO A 27 -2.74 -14.96 3.98
N VAL A 28 -3.19 -13.75 3.71
CA VAL A 28 -4.37 -13.48 2.85
C VAL A 28 -3.97 -12.93 1.49
N LEU A 29 -2.95 -12.06 1.42
CA LEU A 29 -2.64 -11.32 0.19
C LEU A 29 -1.77 -12.16 -0.75
N SER A 30 -1.05 -13.14 -0.24
CA SER A 30 -0.25 -14.08 -1.04
C SER A 30 -1.10 -14.96 -1.97
N PHE A 31 -2.36 -15.18 -1.61
CA PHE A 31 -3.34 -15.95 -2.40
C PHE A 31 -4.18 -15.08 -3.33
N ASP A 32 -3.95 -13.76 -3.37
CA ASP A 32 -4.69 -12.86 -4.24
C ASP A 32 -4.42 -13.17 -5.73
N SER A 33 -5.49 -13.27 -6.52
CA SER A 33 -5.38 -13.64 -7.93
C SER A 33 -4.66 -12.58 -8.75
N CYS A 34 -4.83 -11.29 -8.43
CA CYS A 34 -4.12 -10.23 -9.12
C CYS A 34 -2.61 -10.29 -8.80
N PHE A 35 -2.24 -10.60 -7.56
CA PHE A 35 -0.85 -10.79 -7.17
C PHE A 35 -0.21 -11.99 -7.88
N GLN A 36 -0.91 -13.13 -7.95
CA GLN A 36 -0.44 -14.31 -8.67
C GLN A 36 -0.27 -14.07 -10.17
N ILE A 37 -1.26 -13.43 -10.81
CA ILE A 37 -1.19 -13.05 -12.23
C ILE A 37 -0.03 -12.08 -12.46
N PHE A 38 0.16 -11.09 -11.57
CA PHE A 38 1.26 -10.14 -11.67
C PHE A 38 2.64 -10.82 -11.65
N LEU A 39 2.81 -11.87 -10.84
CA LEU A 39 4.07 -12.59 -10.73
C LEU A 39 4.29 -13.67 -11.81
N THR A 40 3.23 -14.30 -12.31
CA THR A 40 3.34 -15.54 -13.11
C THR A 40 2.87 -15.43 -14.55
N ALA A 41 2.00 -14.46 -14.87
CA ALA A 41 1.43 -14.36 -16.22
C ALA A 41 2.50 -14.01 -17.24
N LYS A 42 2.44 -14.67 -18.41
CA LYS A 42 3.26 -14.30 -19.56
C LYS A 42 2.83 -12.92 -20.06
N ALA A 43 3.72 -12.20 -20.74
CA ALA A 43 3.48 -10.83 -21.17
C ALA A 43 2.16 -10.64 -21.93
N TRP A 44 1.75 -11.59 -22.76
CA TRP A 44 0.49 -11.52 -23.52
C TRP A 44 -0.75 -11.83 -22.66
N GLU A 45 -0.66 -12.78 -21.72
CA GLU A 45 -1.71 -13.11 -20.73
C GLU A 45 -1.96 -11.92 -19.80
N PHE A 46 -0.88 -11.27 -19.36
CA PHE A 46 -0.94 -10.11 -18.48
C PHE A 46 -1.71 -8.93 -19.12
N GLN A 47 -1.50 -8.67 -20.41
CA GLN A 47 -2.23 -7.60 -21.12
C GLN A 47 -3.73 -7.89 -21.23
N ALA A 48 -4.13 -9.15 -21.35
CA ALA A 48 -5.53 -9.53 -21.37
C ALA A 48 -6.19 -9.30 -20.00
N HIS A 49 -5.54 -9.74 -18.91
CA HIS A 49 -6.03 -9.52 -17.54
C HIS A 49 -6.07 -8.03 -17.14
N LYS A 50 -5.10 -7.23 -17.59
CA LYS A 50 -5.10 -5.78 -17.33
C LYS A 50 -6.33 -5.09 -17.95
N LYS A 51 -6.74 -5.50 -19.15
CA LYS A 51 -7.93 -4.97 -19.84
C LYS A 51 -9.25 -5.41 -19.19
N GLN A 52 -9.21 -6.48 -18.38
CA GLN A 52 -10.35 -6.96 -17.59
C GLN A 52 -10.50 -6.22 -16.25
N GLY A 53 -9.58 -5.31 -15.91
CA GLY A 53 -9.65 -4.51 -14.68
C GLY A 53 -10.97 -3.74 -14.56
N SER A 54 -11.48 -3.65 -13.32
CA SER A 54 -12.73 -3.00 -12.89
C SER A 54 -13.22 -1.92 -13.86
N GLY A 55 -14.25 -2.28 -14.65
CA GLY A 55 -14.91 -1.38 -15.57
C GLY A 55 -15.52 -0.18 -14.85
N PHE A 56 -15.80 0.90 -15.59
CA PHE A 56 -16.31 2.16 -15.04
C PHE A 56 -17.50 1.98 -14.07
N LEU A 57 -18.37 0.99 -14.31
CA LEU A 57 -19.49 0.65 -13.43
C LEU A 57 -19.08 0.14 -12.04
N SER A 58 -18.02 -0.67 -11.93
CA SER A 58 -17.53 -1.15 -10.64
C SER A 58 -16.92 -0.01 -9.81
N ARG A 59 -16.23 0.93 -10.46
CA ARG A 59 -15.69 2.12 -9.76
C ARG A 59 -16.78 3.01 -9.16
N VAL A 60 -17.93 3.13 -9.83
CA VAL A 60 -19.08 3.88 -9.32
C VAL A 60 -19.75 3.14 -8.16
N SER A 61 -19.89 1.82 -8.25
CA SER A 61 -20.38 0.98 -7.13
C SER A 61 -19.48 1.09 -5.90
N ASP A 62 -18.16 1.01 -6.09
CA ASP A 62 -17.19 1.14 -5.00
C ASP A 62 -17.26 2.53 -4.36
N SER A 63 -17.47 3.58 -5.17
CA SER A 63 -17.64 4.95 -4.67
C SER A 63 -18.89 5.09 -3.80
N LEU A 64 -20.03 4.51 -4.23
CA LEU A 64 -21.27 4.52 -3.45
C LEU A 64 -21.14 3.73 -2.14
N HIS A 65 -20.49 2.57 -2.19
CA HIS A 65 -20.19 1.77 -0.99
C HIS A 65 -19.26 2.52 -0.02
N ASN A 66 -18.27 3.24 -0.54
CA ASN A 66 -17.35 4.01 0.30
C ASN A 66 -18.03 5.23 0.95
N MET A 67 -18.98 5.85 0.24
CA MET A 67 -19.82 6.93 0.78
C MET A 67 -20.77 6.44 1.87
N SER A 68 -21.38 5.26 1.73
CA SER A 68 -22.22 4.67 2.78
C SER A 68 -21.40 4.21 4.00
N ALA A 69 -20.20 3.66 3.78
CA ALA A 69 -19.26 3.32 4.84
C ALA A 69 -18.86 4.56 5.68
N SER A 70 -18.69 5.72 5.04
CA SER A 70 -18.42 6.99 5.71
C SER A 70 -19.58 7.44 6.62
N TYR A 71 -20.82 7.13 6.27
CA TYR A 71 -21.99 7.40 7.12
C TYR A 71 -22.10 6.41 8.30
N MET A 72 -21.75 5.14 8.09
CA MET A 72 -21.75 4.11 9.15
C MET A 72 -20.63 4.29 10.18
N MET A 73 -19.60 5.09 9.89
CA MET A 73 -18.54 5.44 10.85
C MET A 73 -19.00 6.27 12.06
N LYS A 74 -20.26 6.76 12.10
CA LYS A 74 -20.83 7.45 13.27
C LYS A 74 -20.80 6.59 14.54
N ASN A 75 -20.84 5.27 14.41
CA ASN A 75 -20.73 4.32 15.52
C ASN A 75 -19.45 3.48 15.39
N ARG A 76 -18.28 4.13 15.27
CA ARG A 76 -17.00 3.44 15.21
C ARG A 76 -16.79 2.62 16.50
N PRO A 77 -16.53 1.30 16.42
CA PRO A 77 -16.22 0.51 17.59
C PRO A 77 -14.97 1.02 18.34
N PRO A 78 -14.93 0.93 19.68
CA PRO A 78 -13.86 1.50 20.50
C PRO A 78 -12.47 0.91 20.19
N GLU A 79 -12.39 -0.34 19.74
CA GLU A 79 -11.15 -0.98 19.32
C GLU A 79 -10.49 -0.26 18.14
N PHE A 80 -11.27 0.22 17.17
CA PHE A 80 -10.75 0.97 16.02
C PHE A 80 -10.35 2.41 16.40
N ALA A 81 -11.02 3.02 17.37
CA ALA A 81 -10.60 4.30 17.93
C ALA A 81 -9.24 4.19 18.64
N THR A 82 -9.10 3.17 19.49
CA THR A 82 -7.85 2.88 20.21
C THR A 82 -6.70 2.57 19.24
N MET A 83 -6.96 1.73 18.23
CA MET A 83 -5.96 1.42 17.20
C MET A 83 -5.54 2.66 16.42
N HIS A 84 -6.49 3.54 16.08
CA HIS A 84 -6.20 4.80 15.40
C HIS A 84 -5.28 5.70 16.24
N ASP A 85 -5.59 5.88 17.51
CA ASP A 85 -4.79 6.72 18.41
C ASP A 85 -3.37 6.16 18.59
N TYR A 86 -3.26 4.83 18.70
CA TYR A 86 -1.96 4.14 18.71
C TYR A 86 -1.16 4.40 17.42
N ILE A 87 -1.80 4.27 16.25
CA ILE A 87 -1.13 4.51 14.95
C ILE A 87 -0.66 5.97 14.83
N LEU A 88 -1.46 6.94 15.29
CA LEU A 88 -1.07 8.35 15.31
C LEU A 88 0.17 8.58 16.18
N MET A 89 0.17 8.02 17.40
CA MET A 89 1.30 8.12 18.30
C MET A 89 2.56 7.46 17.71
N LEU A 90 2.42 6.25 17.15
CA LEU A 90 3.52 5.54 16.51
C LEU A 90 4.11 6.34 15.36
N SER A 91 3.27 6.94 14.51
CA SER A 91 3.69 7.77 13.38
C SER A 91 4.49 9.00 13.85
N ASP A 92 4.03 9.70 14.89
CA ASP A 92 4.76 10.82 15.48
C ASP A 92 6.14 10.38 16.00
N LYS A 93 6.20 9.28 16.77
CA LYS A 93 7.47 8.76 17.30
C LYS A 93 8.43 8.35 16.19
N LEU A 94 7.95 7.66 15.14
CA LEU A 94 8.77 7.32 13.98
C LEU A 94 9.28 8.58 13.26
N GLY A 95 8.46 9.63 13.15
CA GLY A 95 8.90 10.91 12.58
C GLY A 95 9.96 11.63 13.42
N VAL A 96 9.88 11.57 14.76
CA VAL A 96 10.96 12.04 15.64
C VAL A 96 12.25 11.23 15.40
N MET A 97 12.15 9.90 15.37
CA MET A 97 13.31 9.03 15.16
C MET A 97 13.98 9.28 13.80
N ASP A 98 13.21 9.44 12.72
CA ASP A 98 13.73 9.75 11.39
C ASP A 98 14.49 11.08 11.37
N ARG A 99 13.93 12.12 12.00
CA ARG A 99 14.61 13.43 12.13
C ARG A 99 15.93 13.33 12.87
N ILE A 100 16.02 12.50 13.91
CA ILE A 100 17.26 12.26 14.65
C ILE A 100 18.25 11.50 13.76
N ALA A 101 17.84 10.42 13.10
CA ALA A 101 18.69 9.62 12.23
C ALA A 101 19.29 10.45 11.08
N GLN A 102 18.50 11.36 10.49
CA GLN A 102 18.97 12.28 9.45
C GLN A 102 19.97 13.31 9.96
N ARG A 103 19.91 13.72 11.23
CA ARG A 103 20.92 14.59 11.84
C ARG A 103 22.24 13.84 12.04
N VAL A 104 22.18 12.65 12.62
CA VAL A 104 23.35 11.79 12.85
C VAL A 104 24.07 11.45 11.55
N THR A 105 23.34 11.15 10.47
CA THR A 105 23.95 10.81 9.16
C THR A 105 24.66 12.01 8.51
N LYS A 106 24.40 13.24 8.95
CA LYS A 106 25.02 14.46 8.41
C LYS A 106 26.26 14.90 9.20
N GLU A 107 26.46 14.37 10.40
CA GLU A 107 27.66 14.56 11.22
C GLU A 107 28.74 13.55 10.83
#